data_AF-A0AAV4XIR1-F1
#
_entry.id   AF-A0AAV4XIR1-F1
#
_cell.length_a   1.000
_cell.length_b   1.000
_cell.length_c   1.000
_cell.angle_alpha   90.00
_cell.angle_beta   90.00
_cell.angle_gamma   90.00
#
_symmetry.space_group_name_H-M   'P 1'
#
loop_
_entity.id
_entity.type
_entity.pdbx_description
1 polymer ?
#
loop_
_entity_poly.entity_id
_entity_poly.type
_entity_poly.pdbx_seq_one_letter_code
_entity_poly.pdbx_strand_id
1 'polypeptide(L)'
;MLSLCLKFQNPSHIILLQTCSVIAQSRSKTKSERMLIDSGNEKSFVTIQLASKLKLPIIRKECLTIYAFGRNKGYKMEFYVYQLRIRSEQDLQTLLGIEILATDLMSGAETA
;
A
#
# COMPACT_ATOMS: atom_id res chain seq x y z
N MET A 1 -1.03 -8.32 -2.98
CA MET A 1 0.12 -7.87 -2.16
C MET A 1 -0.21 -6.51 -1.56
N LEU A 2 0.23 -6.26 -0.33
CA LEU A 2 0.04 -5.01 0.41
C LEU A 2 1.41 -4.40 0.70
N SER A 3 1.60 -3.10 0.45
CA SER A 3 2.81 -2.35 0.77
C SER A 3 2.46 -1.16 1.66
N LEU A 4 3.12 -1.05 2.81
CA LEU A 4 2.95 0.02 3.78
C LEU A 4 4.19 0.89 3.81
N CYS A 5 4.00 2.19 3.56
CA CYS A 5 5.00 3.20 3.78
C CYS A 5 5.02 3.60 5.26
N LEU A 6 6.19 3.49 5.91
CA LEU A 6 6.43 4.05 7.24
C LEU A 6 7.33 5.28 7.14
N LYS A 7 6.91 6.36 7.79
CA LYS A 7 7.73 7.57 7.98
C LYS A 7 8.14 7.66 9.45
N PHE A 8 9.43 7.51 9.73
CA PHE A 8 9.99 7.68 11.07
C PHE A 8 10.26 9.16 11.35
N GLN A 9 9.89 9.65 12.53
CA GLN A 9 10.07 11.04 12.94
C GLN A 9 11.53 11.40 13.28
N ASN A 10 12.41 10.41 13.46
CA ASN A 10 13.84 10.61 13.73
C ASN A 10 14.70 9.91 12.66
N PRO A 11 15.45 10.65 11.83
CA PRO A 11 16.15 10.11 10.67
C PRO A 11 17.59 9.73 11.03
N SER A 12 17.78 8.64 11.76
CA SER A 12 18.87 7.78 11.34
C SER A 12 18.39 7.15 10.03
N HIS A 13 19.17 7.26 8.95
CA HIS A 13 18.82 6.81 7.58
C HIS A 13 18.63 5.29 7.48
N ILE A 14 17.69 4.74 8.25
CA ILE A 14 17.36 3.33 8.30
C ILE A 14 16.29 3.11 7.24
N ILE A 15 16.70 2.54 6.11
CA ILE A 15 15.76 1.97 5.15
C ILE A 15 15.31 0.62 5.71
N LEU A 16 14.04 0.54 6.11
CA LEU A 16 13.42 -0.68 6.54
C LEU A 16 12.72 -1.33 5.35
N LEU A 17 13.14 -2.54 5.03
CA LEU A 17 12.45 -3.43 4.11
C LEU A 17 12.21 -4.75 4.84
N GLN A 18 10.98 -4.94 5.28
CA GLN A 18 10.56 -6.12 6.06
C GLN A 18 9.24 -6.65 5.54
N THR A 19 8.96 -7.92 5.77
CA THR A 19 7.64 -8.50 5.50
C THR A 19 7.01 -9.01 6.77
N CYS A 20 5.71 -8.81 6.95
CA CYS A 20 4.94 -9.37 8.05
C CYS A 20 3.60 -9.93 7.57
N SER A 21 3.00 -10.82 8.36
CA SER A 21 1.64 -11.33 8.13
C SER A 21 0.63 -10.45 8.86
N VAL A 22 -0.41 -10.03 8.14
CA VAL A 22 -1.47 -9.20 8.67
C VAL A 22 -2.83 -9.72 8.24
N ILE A 23 -3.84 -9.41 9.04
CA ILE A 23 -5.24 -9.57 8.65
C ILE A 23 -5.72 -8.23 8.09
N ALA A 24 -5.86 -8.18 6.78
CA ALA A 24 -6.48 -7.07 6.07
C ALA A 24 -8.01 -7.22 6.11
N GLN A 25 -8.73 -6.15 6.43
CA GLN A 25 -10.17 -6.21 6.59
C GLN A 25 -10.92 -4.97 6.06
N SER A 26 -12.10 -5.24 5.55
CA SER A 26 -13.15 -4.27 5.26
C SER A 26 -14.27 -4.38 6.31
N ARG A 27 -15.40 -3.69 6.09
CA ARG A 27 -16.59 -3.85 6.95
C ARG A 27 -17.20 -5.24 6.91
N SER A 28 -16.99 -6.00 5.83
CA SER A 28 -17.70 -7.28 5.58
C SER A 28 -16.78 -8.46 5.28
N LYS A 29 -15.49 -8.22 5.04
CA LYS A 29 -14.55 -9.27 4.63
C LYS A 29 -13.21 -9.11 5.34
N THR A 30 -12.57 -10.23 5.61
CA THR A 30 -11.22 -10.30 6.15
C THR A 30 -10.37 -11.21 5.28
N LYS A 31 -9.05 -10.98 5.25
CA LYS A 31 -8.10 -11.82 4.55
C LYS A 31 -6.71 -11.74 5.19
N SER A 32 -6.10 -12.89 5.43
CA SER A 32 -4.67 -12.97 5.76
C SER A 32 -3.84 -12.66 4.52
N GLU A 33 -2.89 -11.75 4.66
CA GLU A 33 -2.01 -11.29 3.57
C GLU A 33 -0.60 -11.03 4.09
N ARG A 34 0.39 -11.23 3.23
CA ARG A 34 1.75 -10.73 3.47
C ARG A 34 1.84 -9.26 3.09
N MET A 35 2.26 -8.45 4.05
CA MET A 35 2.51 -7.02 3.89
C MET A 35 4.01 -6.77 3.80
N LEU A 36 4.42 -5.96 2.82
CA LEU A 36 5.74 -5.38 2.73
C LEU A 36 5.74 -4.05 3.49
N ILE A 37 6.58 -3.92 4.49
CA ILE A 37 6.86 -2.67 5.19
C ILE A 37 8.09 -2.08 4.51
N ASP A 38 7.91 -0.94 3.85
CA ASP A 38 8.92 -0.31 3.01
C ASP A 38 8.99 1.19 3.33
N SER A 39 10.06 1.61 4.01
CA SER A 39 10.29 3.03 4.30
C SER A 39 10.91 3.81 3.14
N GLY A 40 11.31 3.13 2.06
CA GLY A 40 11.78 3.73 0.82
C GLY A 40 10.64 4.29 -0.04
N ASN A 41 9.41 3.79 0.14
CA ASN A 41 8.24 4.32 -0.55
C ASN A 41 7.76 5.65 0.05
N GLU A 42 7.10 6.46 -0.76
CA GLU A 42 6.40 7.68 -0.31
C GLU A 42 4.94 7.45 0.03
N LYS A 43 4.34 6.42 -0.56
CA LYS A 43 2.92 6.07 -0.42
C LYS A 43 2.76 4.58 -0.15
N SER A 44 1.66 4.24 0.49
CA SER A 44 1.23 2.87 0.70
C SER A 44 0.38 2.41 -0.48
N PHE A 45 0.52 1.13 -0.86
CA PHE A 45 -0.15 0.56 -2.02
C PHE A 45 -0.81 -0.79 -1.73
N VAL A 46 -1.93 -1.03 -2.40
CA VAL A 46 -2.63 -2.30 -2.41
C VAL A 46 -2.87 -2.74 -3.86
N THR A 47 -2.72 -4.03 -4.15
CA THR A 47 -3.09 -4.54 -5.48
C THR A 47 -4.59 -4.37 -5.74
N ILE A 48 -4.99 -4.03 -6.97
CA ILE A 48 -6.41 -3.84 -7.35
C ILE A 48 -7.19 -5.13 -7.05
N GLN A 49 -6.59 -6.28 -7.32
CA GLN A 49 -7.18 -7.59 -7.01
C GLN A 49 -7.53 -7.76 -5.51
N LEU A 50 -6.66 -7.32 -4.60
CA LEU A 50 -6.88 -7.43 -3.16
C LEU A 50 -7.95 -6.44 -2.69
N ALA A 51 -7.91 -5.20 -3.18
CA ALA A 51 -8.93 -4.19 -2.88
C ALA A 51 -10.33 -4.67 -3.31
N SER A 52 -10.44 -5.25 -4.51
CA SER A 52 -11.68 -5.86 -5.02
C SER A 52 -12.14 -7.06 -4.17
N LYS A 53 -11.23 -7.99 -3.85
CA LYS A 53 -11.55 -9.17 -3.01
C LYS A 53 -12.15 -8.77 -1.67
N LEU A 54 -11.58 -7.76 -1.02
CA LEU A 54 -12.04 -7.22 0.26
C LEU A 54 -13.26 -6.30 0.14
N LYS A 55 -13.65 -5.88 -1.08
CA LYS A 55 -14.68 -4.86 -1.32
C LYS A 55 -14.39 -3.57 -0.55
N LEU A 56 -13.15 -3.06 -0.65
CA LEU A 56 -12.75 -1.84 0.05
C LEU A 56 -13.55 -0.63 -0.49
N PRO A 57 -14.01 0.29 0.38
CA PRO A 57 -14.66 1.52 -0.06
C PRO A 57 -13.62 2.50 -0.63
N ILE A 58 -13.95 3.10 -1.77
CA ILE A 58 -13.22 4.23 -2.32
C ILE A 58 -13.62 5.47 -1.54
N ILE A 59 -12.64 6.22 -1.03
CA ILE A 59 -12.87 7.46 -0.28
C ILE A 59 -12.63 8.70 -1.13
N ARG A 60 -11.69 8.65 -2.08
CA ARG A 60 -11.40 9.73 -3.04
C ARG A 60 -10.56 9.24 -4.22
N LYS A 61 -10.31 10.13 -5.16
CA LYS A 61 -9.32 9.98 -6.23
C LYS A 61 -8.17 10.95 -6.01
N GLU A 62 -6.95 10.52 -6.29
CA GLU A 62 -5.74 11.35 -6.25
C GLU A 62 -5.02 11.30 -7.60
N CYS A 63 -4.56 12.45 -8.10
CA CYS A 63 -3.74 12.52 -9.30
C CYS A 63 -2.27 12.70 -8.88
N LEU A 64 -1.43 11.71 -9.18
CA LEU A 64 -0.02 11.69 -8.81
C LEU A 64 0.86 11.76 -10.06
N THR A 65 1.99 12.47 -9.94
CA THR A 65 3.06 12.41 -10.94
C THR A 65 4.00 11.27 -10.55
N ILE A 66 4.04 10.22 -11.37
CA ILE A 66 4.87 9.04 -11.13
C ILE A 66 6.23 9.21 -11.82
N TYR A 67 7.29 9.00 -11.07
CA TYR A 67 8.65 8.85 -11.57
C TYR A 67 9.04 7.37 -11.47
N ALA A 68 9.22 6.72 -12.62
CA ALA A 68 9.60 5.31 -12.71
C ALA A 68 11.03 5.18 -13.25
N PHE A 69 11.72 4.11 -12.85
CA PHE A 69 13.05 3.81 -13.35
C PHE A 69 13.05 3.67 -14.88
N GLY A 70 14.01 4.28 -15.56
CA GLY A 70 14.09 4.29 -17.02
C GLY A 70 13.26 5.37 -17.73
N ARG A 71 12.45 6.16 -17.02
CA ARG A 71 11.73 7.31 -17.60
C ARG A 71 12.38 8.63 -17.23
N ASN A 72 12.70 9.42 -18.26
CA ASN A 72 13.30 10.76 -18.10
C ASN A 72 12.30 11.84 -17.67
N LYS A 73 10.99 11.58 -17.77
CA LYS A 73 9.92 12.50 -17.38
C LYS A 73 8.87 11.76 -16.57
N GLY A 74 8.39 12.42 -15.51
CA GLY A 74 7.23 11.92 -14.77
C GLY A 74 5.96 12.00 -15.62
N TYR A 75 5.02 11.09 -15.36
CA TYR A 75 3.70 11.10 -16.00
C TYR A 75 2.61 11.14 -14.94
N LYS A 76 1.47 11.76 -15.26
CA LYS A 76 0.34 11.85 -14.35
C LYS A 76 -0.53 10.62 -14.44
N MET A 77 -0.94 10.09 -13.29
CA MET A 77 -1.87 8.97 -13.18
C MET A 77 -2.87 9.23 -12.06
N GLU A 78 -4.12 8.87 -12.30
CA GLU A 78 -5.16 8.92 -11.29
C GLU A 78 -5.22 7.59 -10.52
N PHE A 79 -5.28 7.69 -9.20
CA PHE A 79 -5.38 6.57 -8.28
C PHE A 79 -6.64 6.67 -7.46
N TYR A 80 -7.28 5.53 -7.23
CA TYR A 80 -8.30 5.40 -6.21
C TYR A 80 -7.66 5.22 -4.85
N VAL A 81 -8.09 6.03 -3.89
CA VAL A 81 -7.73 5.88 -2.47
C VAL A 81 -8.80 5.07 -1.78
N TYR A 82 -8.39 4.02 -1.08
CA TYR A 82 -9.24 3.14 -0.31
C TYR A 82 -8.98 3.31 1.18
N GLN A 83 -10.03 3.07 1.98
CA GLN A 83 -9.86 2.88 3.42
C GLN A 83 -9.66 1.39 3.71
N LEU A 84 -8.49 1.04 4.24
CA LEU A 84 -8.15 -0.32 4.66
C LEU A 84 -7.96 -0.35 6.17
N ARG A 85 -8.38 -1.44 6.81
CA ARG A 85 -8.04 -1.70 8.20
C ARG A 85 -7.16 -2.94 8.27
N ILE A 86 -6.09 -2.89 9.04
CA ILE A 86 -5.16 -4.00 9.23
C ILE A 86 -4.96 -4.26 10.71
N ARG A 87 -4.71 -5.52 11.05
CA ARG A 87 -4.27 -5.94 12.38
C ARG A 87 -3.20 -7.00 12.26
N SER A 88 -2.38 -7.14 13.31
CA SER A 88 -1.41 -8.23 13.39
C SER A 88 -2.13 -9.57 13.50
N GLU A 89 -1.55 -10.64 12.95
CA GLU A 89 -2.02 -11.99 13.25
C GLU A 89 -1.65 -12.42 14.69
N GLN A 90 -0.62 -11.81 15.27
CA GLN A 90 -0.15 -12.08 16.62
C GLN A 90 -0.87 -11.23 17.69
N ASP A 91 -1.38 -10.06 17.30
CA ASP A 91 -2.17 -9.18 18.15
C ASP A 91 -3.46 -8.77 17.45
N LEU A 92 -4.56 -9.38 17.92
CA LEU A 92 -5.89 -9.18 17.36
C LEU A 92 -6.63 -7.96 17.95
N GLN A 93 -6.09 -7.33 18.99
CA GLN A 93 -6.71 -6.20 19.69
C GLN A 93 -6.40 -4.87 18.99
N THR A 94 -5.20 -4.75 18.43
CA THR A 94 -4.79 -3.52 17.75
C THR A 94 -5.28 -3.50 16.31
N LEU A 95 -6.19 -2.57 16.01
CA LEU A 95 -6.70 -2.33 14.66
C LEU A 95 -6.23 -0.97 14.13
N LEU A 96 -5.43 -0.98 13.06
CA LEU A 96 -4.95 0.22 12.41
C LEU A 96 -5.77 0.52 11.15
N GLY A 97 -6.34 1.72 11.09
CA GLY A 97 -6.95 2.25 9.86
C GLY A 97 -5.94 3.03 9.04
N ILE A 98 -5.80 2.68 7.76
CA ILE A 98 -4.90 3.35 6.82
C ILE A 98 -5.62 3.73 5.53
N GLU A 99 -5.17 4.83 4.93
CA GLU A 99 -5.53 5.20 3.57
C GLU A 99 -4.47 4.65 2.60
N ILE A 100 -4.92 4.04 1.51
CA ILE A 100 -4.02 3.29 0.63
C ILE A 100 -4.42 3.44 -0.84
N LEU A 101 -3.43 3.57 -1.72
CA LEU A 101 -3.65 3.70 -3.16
C LEU A 101 -3.76 2.30 -3.78
N ALA A 102 -4.71 2.08 -4.69
CA ALA A 102 -4.74 0.82 -5.44
C ALA A 102 -3.98 0.93 -6.75
N THR A 103 -3.08 -0.02 -7.00
CA THR A 103 -2.34 -0.13 -8.25
C THR A 103 -1.91 -1.55 -8.52
N ASP A 104 -1.87 -1.95 -9.79
CA ASP A 104 -1.21 -3.18 -10.21
C ASP A 104 0.23 -2.92 -10.69
N LEU A 105 0.60 -1.65 -10.84
CA LEU A 105 1.96 -1.18 -11.13
C LEU A 105 2.72 -1.03 -9.81
N MET A 106 3.10 -2.15 -9.18
CA MET A 106 3.99 -2.14 -8.01
C MET A 106 5.44 -2.51 -8.36
N SER A 107 5.73 -2.86 -9.61
CA SER A 107 7.08 -3.07 -10.12
C SER A 107 7.35 -2.15 -11.31
N GLY A 108 8.45 -1.39 -11.24
CA GLY A 108 8.90 -0.46 -12.30
C GLY A 108 9.45 -1.14 -13.55
N ALA A 109 9.09 -2.39 -13.84
CA ALA A 109 9.51 -3.08 -15.05
C ALA A 109 8.45 -2.86 -16.13
N GLU A 110 8.62 -1.83 -16.96
CA GLU A 110 8.06 -1.89 -18.30
C GLU A 110 8.90 -2.90 -19.09
N THR A 111 8.31 -4.04 -19.46
CA THR A 111 8.85 -4.89 -20.50
C THR A 111 8.88 -4.06 -21.79
N ALA A 112 10.09 -3.64 -22.18
CA ALA A 112 10.40 -3.19 -23.52
C ALA A 112 10.22 -4.34 -24.52
#